data_AF-A0A556VB23-F1
#
_entry.id   AF-A0A556VB23-F1
#
_cell.length_a   1.000
_cell.length_b   1.000
_cell.length_c   1.000
_cell.angle_alpha   90.00
_cell.angle_beta   90.00
_cell.angle_gamma   90.00
#
_symmetry.space_group_name_H-M   'P 1'
#
loop_
_entity.id
_entity.type
_entity.pdbx_description
1 polymer ?
#
loop_
_entity_poly.entity_id
_entity_poly.type
_entity_poly.pdbx_seq_one_letter_code
_entity_poly.pdbx_strand_id
1 'polypeptide(L)'
;MVASQGIGISSKLEPDPMLQLVQMIQELKEKMDQQCQFNPCFRGVRCINTVPGFRCERCSKGYTGPELQGVGVASAKLRKQFILFCYGSCQKIIQISTHQVCSDIDECQSEDNGGCTPNSYCHNTMGSFYCGECKPGFTGDQISGCNQTSDPGPSPNPAALSTRLCANGQRNPCDPNAECIVERDGSISCADNCMFVPNSGQEDADGDGKGDACDEDADSDGILNEKDNCWLTPNVDQKNSDKDAHGDACDNCLHVNNPDQRDTDQDGLGDECDDDIDNDGVKNILDNCPKLPNRDQVDTDSDGVGDACDSCPDVPNPSQVERNHSPQILLLL
;
A
#
# COMPACT_ATOMS: atom_id res chain seq x y z
N MET A 1 -7.74 -92.83 4.61
CA MET A 1 -9.17 -92.53 4.35
C MET A 1 -9.80 -92.34 5.72
N VAL A 2 -10.31 -91.19 6.14
CA VAL A 2 -11.17 -90.20 5.45
C VAL A 2 -10.84 -88.79 5.99
N ALA A 3 -10.83 -87.81 5.09
CA ALA A 3 -10.79 -86.38 5.38
C ALA A 3 -12.22 -85.83 5.47
N SER A 4 -12.48 -84.84 6.33
CA SER A 4 -13.63 -83.94 6.21
C SER A 4 -13.29 -82.56 6.75
N GLN A 5 -13.64 -81.55 5.95
CA GLN A 5 -13.21 -80.17 5.98
C GLN A 5 -13.98 -79.32 7.01
N GLY A 6 -13.32 -78.29 7.54
CA GLY A 6 -13.95 -77.22 8.31
C GLY A 6 -14.73 -76.27 7.41
N ILE A 7 -15.95 -75.92 7.82
CA ILE A 7 -16.76 -74.88 7.19
C ILE A 7 -16.85 -73.72 8.19
N GLY A 8 -16.10 -72.64 7.92
CA GLY A 8 -16.24 -71.37 8.62
C GLY A 8 -17.42 -70.60 8.05
N ILE A 9 -18.48 -70.45 8.83
CA ILE A 9 -19.60 -69.53 8.52
C ILE A 9 -19.21 -68.13 8.98
N SER A 10 -18.87 -67.26 8.03
CA SER A 10 -18.67 -65.83 8.27
C SER A 10 -20.04 -65.13 8.24
N SER A 11 -20.63 -64.90 9.41
CA SER A 11 -21.81 -64.04 9.54
C SER A 11 -21.37 -62.58 9.42
N LYS A 12 -21.59 -61.97 8.26
CA LYS A 12 -21.48 -60.52 8.08
C LYS A 12 -22.55 -59.86 8.95
N LEU A 13 -22.13 -59.17 10.01
CA LEU A 13 -22.99 -58.21 10.72
C LEU A 13 -23.37 -57.10 9.73
N GLU A 14 -24.66 -56.85 9.55
CA GLU A 14 -25.14 -55.66 8.84
C GLU A 14 -24.81 -54.42 9.69
N PRO A 15 -24.31 -53.33 9.08
CA PRO A 15 -23.88 -52.14 9.80
C PRO A 15 -25.07 -51.44 10.47
N ASP A 16 -24.85 -50.95 11.69
CA ASP A 16 -25.82 -50.21 12.51
C ASP A 16 -26.39 -49.00 11.74
N PRO A 17 -27.73 -48.85 11.62
CA PRO A 17 -28.34 -47.72 10.91
C PRO A 17 -28.02 -46.35 11.52
N MET A 18 -27.72 -46.28 12.83
CA MET A 18 -27.25 -45.04 13.45
C MET A 18 -25.81 -44.72 13.04
N LEU A 19 -24.98 -45.74 12.84
CA LEU A 19 -23.63 -45.58 12.31
C LEU A 19 -23.65 -45.16 10.83
N GLN A 20 -24.60 -45.66 10.04
CA GLN A 20 -24.81 -45.20 8.65
C GLN A 20 -25.29 -43.75 8.59
N LEU A 21 -26.17 -43.31 9.49
CA LEU A 21 -26.62 -41.90 9.53
C LEU A 21 -25.49 -40.97 9.97
N VAL A 22 -24.69 -41.37 10.97
CA VAL A 22 -23.49 -40.62 11.39
C VAL A 22 -22.48 -40.56 10.26
N GLN A 23 -22.20 -41.68 9.57
CA GLN A 23 -21.32 -41.72 8.41
C GLN A 23 -21.83 -40.86 7.25
N MET A 24 -23.13 -40.87 6.95
CA MET A 24 -23.71 -39.96 5.94
C MET A 24 -23.57 -38.48 6.35
N ILE A 25 -23.76 -38.14 7.63
CA ILE A 25 -23.58 -36.76 8.14
C ILE A 25 -22.08 -36.37 8.10
N GLN A 26 -21.18 -37.31 8.38
CA GLN A 26 -19.73 -37.11 8.30
C GLN A 26 -19.28 -36.95 6.84
N GLU A 27 -19.78 -37.77 5.92
CA GLU A 27 -19.55 -37.67 4.47
C GLU A 27 -20.15 -36.39 3.88
N LEU A 28 -21.29 -35.91 4.37
CA LEU A 28 -21.87 -34.62 3.99
C LEU A 28 -21.08 -33.43 4.54
N LYS A 29 -20.48 -33.56 5.74
CA LYS A 29 -19.52 -32.58 6.29
C LYS A 29 -18.21 -32.55 5.50
N GLU A 30 -17.73 -33.71 5.04
CA GLU A 30 -16.50 -33.84 4.26
C GLU A 30 -16.67 -33.45 2.78
N LYS A 31 -17.90 -33.54 2.22
CA LYS A 31 -18.25 -33.00 0.89
C LYS A 31 -18.58 -31.51 0.87
N MET A 32 -18.39 -30.80 1.99
CA MET A 32 -18.44 -29.35 1.99
C MET A 32 -17.14 -28.83 1.37
N ASP A 33 -17.11 -28.80 0.04
CA ASP A 33 -16.06 -28.12 -0.73
C ASP A 33 -15.83 -26.74 -0.10
N GLN A 34 -14.63 -26.45 0.40
CA GLN A 34 -14.33 -25.16 1.02
C GLN A 34 -13.98 -24.12 -0.03
N GLN A 35 -14.90 -23.82 -0.96
CA GLN A 35 -14.60 -22.94 -2.09
C GLN A 35 -14.23 -21.51 -1.66
N CYS A 36 -14.72 -21.03 -0.51
CA CYS A 36 -14.32 -19.73 0.04
C CYS A 36 -12.83 -19.61 0.39
N GLN A 37 -12.09 -20.71 0.55
CA GLN A 37 -10.64 -20.68 0.76
C GLN A 37 -9.88 -20.02 -0.41
N PHE A 38 -10.47 -20.03 -1.61
CA PHE A 38 -9.87 -19.46 -2.81
C PHE A 38 -10.15 -17.96 -3.01
N ASN A 39 -10.81 -17.32 -2.03
CA ASN A 39 -11.14 -15.89 -2.04
C ASN A 39 -11.84 -15.41 -3.33
N PRO A 40 -12.98 -16.02 -3.72
CA PRO A 40 -13.69 -15.63 -4.93
C PRO A 40 -14.46 -14.30 -4.80
N CYS A 41 -14.66 -13.80 -3.57
CA CYS A 41 -15.37 -12.55 -3.30
C CYS A 41 -14.44 -11.34 -3.31
N PHE A 42 -15.02 -10.14 -3.48
CA PHE A 42 -14.26 -8.89 -3.44
C PHE A 42 -13.64 -8.67 -2.04
N ARG A 43 -12.53 -7.93 -1.96
CA ARG A 43 -11.82 -7.70 -0.70
C ARG A 43 -12.76 -7.07 0.34
N GLY A 44 -12.86 -7.70 1.51
CA GLY A 44 -13.75 -7.27 2.60
C GLY A 44 -15.21 -7.76 2.48
N VAL A 45 -15.58 -8.43 1.39
CA VAL A 45 -16.90 -9.05 1.25
C VAL A 45 -16.88 -10.48 1.81
N ARG A 46 -17.90 -10.83 2.60
CA ARG A 46 -18.02 -12.16 3.20
C ARG A 46 -18.37 -13.21 2.14
N CYS A 47 -17.57 -14.28 2.10
CA CYS A 47 -17.85 -15.49 1.33
C CYS A 47 -18.58 -16.52 2.20
N ILE A 48 -19.61 -17.17 1.65
CA ILE A 48 -20.39 -18.21 2.33
C ILE A 48 -20.38 -19.48 1.48
N ASN A 49 -19.83 -20.57 2.02
CA ASN A 49 -19.97 -21.89 1.40
C ASN A 49 -21.43 -22.34 1.49
N THR A 50 -21.98 -22.81 0.38
CA THR A 50 -23.33 -23.37 0.24
C THR A 50 -23.27 -24.84 -0.12
N VAL A 51 -24.35 -25.57 0.10
CA VAL A 51 -24.48 -26.96 -0.37
C VAL A 51 -25.52 -26.98 -1.49
N PRO A 52 -25.12 -27.14 -2.77
CA PRO A 52 -23.74 -27.11 -3.30
C PRO A 52 -23.19 -25.69 -3.54
N GLY A 53 -21.87 -25.50 -3.52
CA GLY A 53 -21.16 -24.31 -4.04
C GLY A 53 -20.79 -23.22 -3.02
N PHE A 54 -20.72 -21.98 -3.48
CA PHE A 54 -20.49 -20.79 -2.65
C PHE A 54 -21.28 -19.60 -3.17
N ARG A 55 -21.49 -18.61 -2.30
CA ARG A 55 -21.98 -17.29 -2.69
C ARG A 55 -21.23 -16.19 -1.95
N CYS A 56 -21.06 -15.07 -2.62
CA CYS A 56 -20.58 -13.83 -2.02
C CYS A 56 -21.76 -13.00 -1.54
N GLU A 57 -21.58 -12.30 -0.43
CA GLU A 57 -22.50 -11.24 -0.06
C GLU A 57 -22.39 -10.05 -1.03
N ARG A 58 -23.22 -9.02 -0.85
CA ARG A 58 -23.14 -7.80 -1.66
C ARG A 58 -21.82 -7.09 -1.43
N CYS A 59 -21.44 -6.23 -2.39
CA CYS A 59 -20.31 -5.33 -2.23
C CYS A 59 -20.42 -4.54 -0.92
N SER A 60 -19.27 -4.31 -0.29
CA SER A 60 -19.14 -3.50 0.92
C SER A 60 -19.73 -2.11 0.71
N LYS A 61 -20.08 -1.43 1.81
CA LYS A 61 -20.56 -0.04 1.74
C LYS A 61 -19.56 0.84 0.97
N GLY A 62 -20.08 1.70 0.08
CA GLY A 62 -19.26 2.53 -0.83
C GLY A 62 -18.90 1.85 -2.14
N TYR A 63 -19.28 0.59 -2.34
CA TYR A 63 -19.03 -0.14 -3.58
C TYR A 63 -20.32 -0.73 -4.15
N THR A 64 -20.38 -0.83 -5.48
CA THR A 64 -21.50 -1.45 -6.21
C THR A 64 -20.98 -2.53 -7.15
N GLY A 65 -21.79 -3.56 -7.38
CA GLY A 65 -21.41 -4.65 -8.25
C GLY A 65 -22.41 -5.80 -8.23
N PRO A 66 -22.30 -6.73 -9.19
CA PRO A 66 -23.14 -7.92 -9.23
C PRO A 66 -22.85 -8.86 -8.04
N GLU A 67 -23.89 -9.54 -7.57
CA GLU A 67 -23.74 -10.66 -6.63
C GLU A 67 -23.12 -11.86 -7.36
N LEU A 68 -22.21 -12.58 -6.69
CA LEU A 68 -21.53 -13.76 -7.25
C LEU A 68 -21.96 -15.02 -6.51
N GLN A 69 -22.29 -16.07 -7.27
CA GLN A 69 -22.45 -17.42 -6.77
C GLN A 69 -21.85 -18.42 -7.76
N GLY A 70 -21.32 -19.54 -7.27
CA GLY A 70 -20.67 -20.56 -8.10
C GLY A 70 -20.67 -21.93 -7.45
N VAL A 71 -20.43 -22.98 -8.24
CA VAL A 71 -20.34 -24.36 -7.74
C VAL A 71 -19.00 -24.96 -8.17
N GLY A 72 -18.33 -25.65 -7.24
CA GLY A 72 -17.07 -26.34 -7.48
C GLY A 72 -15.82 -25.43 -7.40
N VAL A 73 -14.67 -26.06 -7.13
CA VAL A 73 -13.39 -25.39 -6.90
C VAL A 73 -12.86 -24.64 -8.13
N ALA A 74 -13.13 -25.15 -9.34
CA ALA A 74 -12.75 -24.48 -10.58
C ALA A 74 -13.36 -23.07 -10.68
N SER A 75 -14.63 -22.95 -10.31
CA SER A 75 -15.37 -21.67 -10.29
C SER A 75 -14.84 -20.67 -9.25
N ALA A 76 -14.13 -21.14 -8.21
CA ALA A 76 -13.61 -20.30 -7.13
C ALA A 76 -12.13 -19.89 -7.29
N LYS A 77 -11.35 -20.61 -8.12
CA LYS A 77 -9.93 -20.34 -8.36
C LYS A 77 -9.64 -19.43 -9.56
N LEU A 78 -10.56 -19.33 -10.51
CA LEU A 78 -10.34 -18.63 -11.78
C LEU A 78 -10.30 -17.11 -11.57
N ARG A 79 -9.11 -16.50 -11.64
CA ARG A 79 -8.95 -15.04 -11.76
C ARG A 79 -9.04 -14.62 -13.22
N LYS A 80 -9.94 -13.66 -13.52
CA LYS A 80 -10.18 -13.00 -14.83
C LYS A 80 -9.77 -13.84 -16.05
N GLN A 81 -10.66 -14.72 -16.52
CA GLN A 81 -10.49 -15.36 -17.82
C GLN A 81 -11.59 -14.91 -18.77
N PHE A 82 -11.22 -14.18 -19.84
CA PHE A 82 -12.11 -13.94 -20.96
C PHE A 82 -12.32 -15.27 -21.70
N ILE A 83 -13.45 -15.93 -21.47
CA ILE A 83 -13.80 -17.12 -22.25
C ILE A 83 -14.36 -16.66 -23.60
N LEU A 84 -13.53 -16.73 -24.64
CA LEU A 84 -13.95 -16.49 -26.01
C LEU A 84 -14.59 -17.77 -26.58
N PHE A 85 -15.92 -17.86 -26.57
CA PHE A 85 -16.62 -18.89 -27.33
C PHE A 85 -16.74 -18.47 -28.80
N CYS A 86 -15.79 -18.90 -29.63
CA CYS A 86 -15.89 -18.79 -31.08
C CYS A 86 -16.71 -19.95 -31.66
N TYR A 87 -18.03 -19.78 -31.73
CA TYR A 87 -18.87 -20.55 -32.63
C TYR A 87 -19.57 -19.60 -33.61
N GLY A 88 -18.93 -19.38 -34.76
CA GLY A 88 -19.58 -18.95 -36.00
C GLY A 88 -19.91 -17.46 -36.17
N SER A 89 -20.14 -16.66 -35.12
CA SER A 89 -20.29 -15.19 -35.21
C SER A 89 -20.11 -14.54 -33.84
N CYS A 90 -19.09 -13.70 -33.69
CA CYS A 90 -18.77 -13.01 -32.43
C CYS A 90 -19.70 -11.82 -32.23
N GLN A 91 -20.78 -11.98 -31.44
CA GLN A 91 -21.66 -10.86 -31.10
C GLN A 91 -22.31 -11.03 -29.73
N LYS A 92 -21.49 -11.23 -28.69
CA LYS A 92 -21.69 -10.75 -27.30
C LYS A 92 -20.62 -11.35 -26.39
N ILE A 93 -19.85 -10.50 -25.73
CA ILE A 93 -19.03 -10.87 -24.58
C ILE A 93 -20.00 -11.05 -23.42
N ILE A 94 -20.23 -12.28 -22.96
CA ILE A 94 -20.84 -12.51 -21.65
C ILE A 94 -19.66 -12.58 -20.67
N GLN A 95 -19.45 -11.53 -19.88
CA GLN A 95 -18.51 -11.58 -18.76
C GLN A 95 -19.02 -12.63 -17.75
N ILE A 96 -18.48 -13.85 -17.81
CA ILE A 96 -18.62 -14.80 -16.71
C ILE A 96 -17.48 -14.49 -15.74
N SER A 97 -17.65 -13.43 -14.94
CA SER A 97 -16.69 -13.13 -13.88
C SER A 97 -16.86 -14.16 -12.77
N THR A 98 -15.87 -15.03 -12.60
CA THR A 98 -15.78 -16.04 -11.52
C THR A 98 -15.28 -15.44 -10.20
N HIS A 99 -14.87 -14.18 -10.21
CA HIS A 99 -14.61 -13.36 -9.02
C HIS A 99 -15.61 -12.21 -8.95
N GLN A 100 -16.02 -11.86 -7.73
CA GLN A 100 -16.91 -10.73 -7.52
C GLN A 100 -16.15 -9.44 -7.83
N VAL A 101 -16.71 -8.65 -8.74
CA VAL A 101 -16.17 -7.34 -9.10
C VAL A 101 -17.04 -6.31 -8.41
N CYS A 102 -16.41 -5.51 -7.57
CA CYS A 102 -17.04 -4.34 -6.96
C CYS A 102 -16.31 -3.11 -7.48
N SER A 103 -17.09 -2.16 -7.98
CA SER A 103 -16.63 -0.84 -8.42
C SER A 103 -16.97 0.18 -7.37
N ASP A 104 -16.10 1.17 -7.25
CA ASP A 104 -16.35 2.34 -6.40
C ASP A 104 -17.65 3.05 -6.80
N ILE A 105 -18.42 3.49 -5.82
CA ILE A 105 -19.58 4.35 -6.05
C ILE A 105 -19.09 5.78 -5.96
N ASP A 106 -19.16 6.54 -7.04
CA ASP A 106 -18.89 7.98 -6.96
C ASP A 106 -20.11 8.69 -6.36
N GLU A 107 -20.12 8.88 -5.05
CA GLU A 107 -21.22 9.56 -4.35
C GLU A 107 -21.34 11.04 -4.75
N CYS A 108 -20.26 11.65 -5.22
CA CYS A 108 -20.25 13.05 -5.65
C CYS A 108 -21.03 13.28 -6.96
N GLN A 109 -21.26 12.24 -7.76
CA GLN A 109 -22.12 12.31 -8.96
C GLN A 109 -23.61 12.20 -8.65
N SER A 110 -23.99 12.02 -7.38
CA SER A 110 -25.39 12.01 -6.98
C SER A 110 -26.02 13.40 -7.15
N GLU A 111 -27.35 13.43 -7.30
CA GLU A 111 -28.11 14.68 -7.47
C GLU A 111 -27.95 15.67 -6.30
N ASP A 112 -27.50 15.20 -5.13
CA ASP A 112 -27.31 15.98 -3.90
C ASP A 112 -25.82 16.22 -3.55
N ASN A 113 -24.90 16.15 -4.53
CA ASN A 113 -23.46 16.37 -4.32
C ASN A 113 -22.87 15.47 -3.21
N GLY A 114 -23.32 14.21 -3.14
CA GLY A 114 -22.93 13.25 -2.09
C GLY A 114 -23.58 13.51 -0.73
N GLY A 115 -24.51 14.46 -0.62
CA GLY A 115 -25.00 14.98 0.65
C GLY A 115 -24.08 16.04 1.26
N CYS A 116 -23.07 16.50 0.52
CA CYS A 116 -22.25 17.64 0.90
C CYS A 116 -23.02 18.95 0.75
N THR A 117 -22.71 19.92 1.60
CA THR A 117 -23.33 21.24 1.58
C THR A 117 -23.30 21.84 0.16
N PRO A 118 -24.41 22.41 -0.33
CA PRO A 118 -24.43 23.06 -1.64
C PRO A 118 -23.34 24.13 -1.76
N ASN A 119 -22.68 24.20 -2.91
CA ASN A 119 -21.52 25.07 -3.17
C ASN A 119 -20.26 24.73 -2.36
N SER A 120 -20.12 23.50 -1.88
CA SER A 120 -18.84 22.95 -1.42
C SER A 120 -18.26 21.92 -2.38
N TYR A 121 -16.97 21.62 -2.26
CA TYR A 121 -16.33 20.54 -2.99
C TYR A 121 -16.72 19.18 -2.41
N CYS A 122 -17.00 18.21 -3.27
CA CYS A 122 -17.13 16.80 -2.91
C CYS A 122 -15.94 16.06 -3.51
N HIS A 123 -15.25 15.27 -2.69
CA HIS A 123 -14.08 14.51 -3.08
C HIS A 123 -14.41 13.03 -2.98
N ASN A 124 -14.47 12.36 -4.14
CA ASN A 124 -14.67 10.93 -4.21
C ASN A 124 -13.38 10.18 -3.90
N THR A 125 -13.46 9.10 -3.14
CA THR A 125 -12.33 8.25 -2.74
C THR A 125 -12.70 6.79 -2.88
N MET A 126 -11.73 5.88 -2.93
CA MET A 126 -12.02 4.46 -3.08
C MET A 126 -12.83 3.91 -1.88
N GLY A 127 -14.11 3.64 -2.09
CA GLY A 127 -15.07 3.11 -1.12
C GLY A 127 -15.69 4.13 -0.19
N SER A 128 -15.47 5.42 -0.44
CA SER A 128 -15.98 6.50 0.40
C SER A 128 -15.90 7.85 -0.30
N PHE A 129 -16.38 8.90 0.36
CA PHE A 129 -16.22 10.27 -0.11
C PHE A 129 -16.14 11.19 1.10
N TYR A 130 -15.65 12.40 0.89
CA TYR A 130 -15.70 13.44 1.91
C TYR A 130 -16.01 14.80 1.31
N CYS A 131 -16.63 15.64 2.14
CA CYS A 131 -16.98 17.00 1.77
C CYS A 131 -15.84 17.94 2.14
N GLY A 132 -15.36 18.68 1.15
CA GLY A 132 -14.29 19.65 1.27
C GLY A 132 -14.79 21.06 1.62
N GLU A 133 -13.97 22.04 1.30
CA GLU A 133 -14.24 23.46 1.57
C GLU A 133 -15.31 24.04 0.64
N CYS A 134 -15.76 25.27 0.96
CA CYS A 134 -16.67 26.01 0.10
C CYS A 134 -15.97 26.41 -1.21
N LYS A 135 -16.71 26.36 -2.31
CA LYS A 135 -16.23 26.81 -3.62
C LYS A 135 -15.94 28.32 -3.60
N PRO A 136 -15.06 28.81 -4.50
CA PRO A 136 -14.74 30.23 -4.61
C PRO A 136 -15.99 31.12 -4.69
N GLY A 137 -16.02 32.18 -3.88
CA GLY A 137 -17.16 33.09 -3.76
C GLY A 137 -18.18 32.69 -2.68
N PHE A 138 -17.92 31.63 -1.93
CA PHE A 138 -18.73 31.19 -0.81
C PHE A 138 -17.86 31.00 0.45
N THR A 139 -18.42 31.26 1.63
CA THR A 139 -17.78 31.03 2.92
C THR A 139 -18.74 30.34 3.87
N GLY A 140 -18.22 29.46 4.72
CA GLY A 140 -19.00 28.65 5.64
C GLY A 140 -18.36 27.27 5.83
N ASP A 141 -19.18 26.31 6.26
CA ASP A 141 -18.77 24.93 6.52
C ASP A 141 -19.90 23.95 6.17
N GLN A 142 -19.67 22.66 6.39
CA GLN A 142 -20.61 21.59 6.05
C GLN A 142 -21.86 21.53 6.94
N ILE A 143 -21.90 22.26 8.05
CA ILE A 143 -23.00 22.27 9.04
C ILE A 143 -23.84 23.55 8.89
N SER A 144 -23.17 24.69 8.76
CA SER A 144 -23.71 26.04 8.67
C SER A 144 -24.10 26.44 7.25
N GLY A 145 -23.59 25.71 6.24
CA GLY A 145 -23.84 25.99 4.84
C GLY A 145 -22.81 26.92 4.21
N CYS A 146 -22.54 26.76 2.92
CA CYS A 146 -21.69 27.66 2.13
C CYS A 146 -22.54 28.82 1.59
N ASN A 147 -22.34 30.01 2.13
CA ASN A 147 -23.12 31.22 1.79
C ASN A 147 -22.29 32.17 0.92
N GLN A 148 -22.94 32.87 -0.01
CA GLN A 148 -22.26 33.80 -0.92
C GLN A 148 -21.63 34.97 -0.14
N THR A 149 -20.34 35.20 -0.37
CA THR A 149 -19.64 36.37 0.18
C THR A 149 -19.84 37.58 -0.71
N SER A 150 -20.38 38.66 -0.14
CA SER A 150 -20.50 39.95 -0.81
C SER A 150 -19.25 40.83 -0.73
N ASP A 151 -18.05 40.27 -0.51
CA ASP A 151 -16.77 40.97 -0.59
C ASP A 151 -15.60 39.97 -0.73
N PRO A 152 -14.71 40.09 -1.74
CA PRO A 152 -13.48 39.32 -1.81
C PRO A 152 -12.41 39.97 -0.92
N GLY A 153 -12.52 39.76 0.40
CA GLY A 153 -11.41 39.98 1.31
C GLY A 153 -10.32 38.91 1.11
N PRO A 154 -9.06 39.17 1.54
CA PRO A 154 -8.02 38.15 1.52
C PRO A 154 -8.46 36.97 2.39
N SER A 155 -8.38 35.76 1.82
CA SER A 155 -8.81 34.51 2.47
C SER A 155 -8.33 34.41 3.92
N PRO A 156 -9.20 34.00 4.87
CA PRO A 156 -8.72 33.53 6.15
C PRO A 156 -7.88 32.27 5.94
N ASN A 157 -6.73 32.25 6.61
CA ASN A 157 -5.73 31.19 6.62
C ASN A 157 -6.37 29.79 6.81
N PRO A 158 -6.05 28.75 6.00
CA PRO A 158 -6.61 27.40 6.13
C PRO A 158 -6.23 26.63 7.42
N ALA A 159 -5.51 27.25 8.36
CA ALA A 159 -5.11 26.67 9.65
C ALA A 159 -6.27 26.30 10.61
N ALA A 160 -7.54 26.48 10.24
CA ALA A 160 -8.68 26.28 11.14
C ALA A 160 -9.32 24.87 11.14
N LEU A 161 -8.76 23.86 10.45
CA LEU A 161 -9.38 22.53 10.40
C LEU A 161 -8.40 21.34 10.39
N SER A 162 -7.30 21.43 11.13
CA SER A 162 -6.43 20.26 11.35
C SER A 162 -7.18 19.19 12.16
N THR A 163 -7.46 18.04 11.55
CA THR A 163 -8.00 16.83 12.21
C THR A 163 -6.94 16.10 13.05
N ARG A 164 -5.68 16.59 12.99
CA ARG A 164 -4.55 16.11 13.78
C ARG A 164 -4.76 16.53 15.23
N LEU A 165 -4.59 15.58 16.16
CA LEU A 165 -4.59 15.87 17.59
C LEU A 165 -3.15 16.03 18.06
N CYS A 166 -2.92 16.90 19.03
CA CYS A 166 -1.64 16.99 19.73
C CYS A 166 -1.40 15.72 20.58
N ALA A 167 -0.18 15.54 21.12
CA ALA A 167 0.18 14.39 21.95
C ALA A 167 -0.74 14.19 23.18
N ASN A 168 -1.37 15.26 23.67
CA ASN A 168 -2.33 15.25 24.77
C ASN A 168 -3.79 14.95 24.34
N GLY A 169 -4.03 14.67 23.06
CA GLY A 169 -5.36 14.39 22.49
C GLY A 169 -6.23 15.63 22.28
N GLN A 170 -5.74 16.85 22.53
CA GLN A 170 -6.43 18.08 22.19
C GLN A 170 -6.33 18.38 20.69
N ARG A 171 -7.30 19.13 20.16
CA ARG A 171 -7.30 19.56 18.76
C ARG A 171 -6.03 20.36 18.49
N ASN A 172 -5.28 20.01 17.43
CA ASN A 172 -4.07 20.75 17.06
C ASN A 172 -4.48 22.17 16.61
N PRO A 173 -4.13 23.22 17.38
CA PRO A 173 -4.41 24.61 17.02
C PRO A 173 -3.34 25.18 16.08
N CYS A 174 -2.27 24.42 15.81
CA CYS A 174 -1.17 24.78 14.93
C CYS A 174 -1.52 24.52 13.46
N ASP A 175 -0.73 25.11 12.55
CA ASP A 175 -0.79 24.78 11.14
C ASP A 175 -0.70 23.25 10.95
N PRO A 176 -1.40 22.64 9.96
CA PRO A 176 -1.25 21.22 9.66
C PRO A 176 0.20 20.75 9.55
N ASN A 177 1.12 21.66 9.16
CA ASN A 177 2.53 21.39 8.95
C ASN A 177 3.42 21.73 10.16
N ALA A 178 2.91 22.47 11.14
CA ALA A 178 3.65 22.84 12.34
C ALA A 178 3.59 21.74 13.43
N GLU A 179 4.69 21.57 14.17
CA GLU A 179 4.73 20.65 15.30
C GLU A 179 3.94 21.23 16.49
N CYS A 180 3.03 20.41 17.04
CA CYS A 180 2.29 20.75 18.24
C CYS A 180 3.08 20.33 19.49
N ILE A 181 3.64 21.29 20.20
CA ILE A 181 4.38 21.08 21.45
C ILE A 181 3.42 21.28 22.62
N VAL A 182 3.33 20.28 23.50
CA VAL A 182 2.55 20.37 24.75
C VAL A 182 3.49 20.78 25.88
N GLU A 183 3.32 22.00 26.37
CA GLU A 183 4.09 22.55 27.47
C GLU A 183 3.75 21.86 28.80
N ARG A 184 4.63 22.02 29.79
CA ARG A 184 4.47 21.41 31.13
C ARG A 184 3.21 21.87 31.88
N ASP A 185 2.69 23.05 31.56
CA ASP A 185 1.43 23.57 32.14
C ASP A 185 0.18 23.13 31.35
N GLY A 186 0.36 22.34 30.28
CA GLY A 186 -0.71 21.88 29.41
C GLY A 186 -1.13 22.88 28.33
N SER A 187 -0.44 24.02 28.22
CA SER A 187 -0.60 24.91 27.08
C SER A 187 0.01 24.28 25.82
N ILE A 188 -0.55 24.64 24.67
CA ILE A 188 -0.06 24.18 23.36
C ILE A 188 0.71 25.34 22.73
N SER A 189 1.97 25.09 22.39
CA SER A 189 2.80 25.98 21.58
C SER A 189 3.00 25.36 20.19
N CYS A 190 3.07 26.21 19.18
CA CYS A 190 3.32 25.81 17.80
C CYS A 190 4.71 26.31 17.45
N ALA A 191 5.64 25.39 17.20
CA ALA A 191 6.96 25.74 16.69
C ALA A 191 6.95 25.51 15.18
N ASP A 192 7.18 26.59 14.43
CA ASP A 192 7.24 26.58 12.98
C ASP A 192 8.36 27.54 12.56
N ASN A 193 9.48 26.97 12.12
CA ASN A 193 10.62 27.71 11.58
C ASN A 193 10.43 28.08 10.09
N CYS A 194 9.32 27.68 9.45
CA CYS A 194 8.95 28.02 8.07
C CYS A 194 7.45 28.31 7.90
N MET A 195 7.02 29.45 8.43
CA MET A 195 5.61 29.91 8.48
C MET A 195 4.74 29.74 7.21
N PHE A 196 5.35 29.71 6.03
CA PHE A 196 4.64 29.60 4.75
C PHE A 196 5.04 28.39 3.90
N VAL A 197 5.97 27.55 4.38
CA VAL A 197 6.49 26.39 3.65
C VAL A 197 6.28 25.14 4.52
N PRO A 198 5.45 24.18 4.08
CA PRO A 198 5.27 22.93 4.79
C PRO A 198 6.59 22.15 4.97
N ASN A 199 7.09 22.05 6.22
CA ASN A 199 8.30 21.31 6.56
C ASN A 199 8.14 20.52 7.87
N SER A 200 7.32 19.47 7.86
CA SER A 200 6.92 18.75 9.09
C SER A 200 8.04 18.14 9.94
N GLY A 201 9.27 18.02 9.41
CA GLY A 201 10.44 17.60 10.17
C GLY A 201 11.15 18.72 10.91
N GLN A 202 10.79 19.99 10.63
CA GLN A 202 11.33 21.20 11.23
C GLN A 202 12.87 21.27 11.18
N GLU A 203 13.49 20.64 10.18
CA GLU A 203 14.94 20.64 10.00
C GLU A 203 15.48 22.07 9.85
N ASP A 204 16.65 22.30 10.45
CA ASP A 204 17.34 23.59 10.63
C ASP A 204 18.83 23.27 10.82
N ALA A 205 19.56 23.16 9.72
CA ALA A 205 20.91 22.61 9.68
C ALA A 205 21.96 23.49 10.36
N ASP A 206 21.81 24.82 10.29
CA ASP A 206 22.70 25.79 10.93
C ASP A 206 22.24 26.28 12.31
N GLY A 207 20.98 26.03 12.67
CA GLY A 207 20.39 26.41 13.95
C GLY A 207 20.13 27.92 14.07
N ASP A 208 19.96 28.65 12.96
CA ASP A 208 19.68 30.09 12.96
C ASP A 208 18.22 30.42 13.35
N GLY A 209 17.35 29.39 13.35
CA GLY A 209 15.93 29.48 13.70
C GLY A 209 14.99 29.62 12.51
N LYS A 210 15.49 29.62 11.26
CA LYS A 210 14.73 29.35 10.04
C LYS A 210 14.94 27.90 9.62
N GLY A 211 13.91 27.27 9.07
CA GLY A 211 14.04 25.90 8.63
C GLY A 211 14.67 25.77 7.25
N ASP A 212 15.31 24.64 6.97
CA ASP A 212 15.99 24.34 5.70
C ASP A 212 15.07 24.57 4.48
N ALA A 213 13.77 24.33 4.64
CA ALA A 213 12.77 24.48 3.58
C ALA A 213 12.50 25.94 3.17
N CYS A 214 12.86 26.91 4.01
CA CYS A 214 12.63 28.33 3.76
C CYS A 214 13.87 29.21 4.02
N ASP A 215 15.01 28.60 4.33
CA ASP A 215 16.30 29.28 4.30
C ASP A 215 16.87 29.33 2.87
N GLU A 216 17.51 30.44 2.52
CA GLU A 216 18.22 30.63 1.25
C GLU A 216 19.66 30.10 1.30
N ASP A 217 20.20 29.92 2.51
CA ASP A 217 21.56 29.48 2.84
C ASP A 217 21.49 28.59 4.10
N ALA A 218 21.03 27.35 3.93
CA ALA A 218 20.57 26.49 5.03
C ALA A 218 21.70 26.03 5.96
N ASP A 219 22.96 26.13 5.54
CA ASP A 219 24.12 25.77 6.34
C ASP A 219 24.96 26.97 6.79
N SER A 220 24.55 28.20 6.43
CA SER A 220 25.21 29.46 6.78
C SER A 220 26.69 29.56 6.37
N ASP A 221 27.11 28.86 5.31
CA ASP A 221 28.48 28.92 4.82
C ASP A 221 28.75 30.14 3.91
N GLY A 222 27.68 30.83 3.50
CA GLY A 222 27.68 32.02 2.66
C GLY A 222 27.46 31.76 1.18
N ILE A 223 27.15 30.52 0.79
CA ILE A 223 26.82 30.09 -0.57
C ILE A 223 25.33 29.73 -0.61
N LEU A 224 24.59 30.39 -1.50
CA LEU A 224 23.14 30.12 -1.62
C LEU A 224 22.89 28.67 -2.04
N ASN A 225 21.85 28.04 -1.49
CA ASN A 225 21.46 26.64 -1.72
C ASN A 225 21.48 26.24 -3.22
N GLU A 226 21.00 27.10 -4.11
CA GLU A 226 20.94 26.84 -5.57
C GLU A 226 22.31 26.74 -6.25
N LYS A 227 23.38 27.19 -5.60
CA LYS A 227 24.76 27.23 -6.10
C LYS A 227 25.71 26.40 -5.26
N ASP A 228 25.20 25.81 -4.19
CA ASP A 228 25.96 25.04 -3.24
C ASP A 228 25.89 23.56 -3.60
N ASN A 229 27.04 22.91 -3.74
CA ASN A 229 27.11 21.46 -3.95
C ASN A 229 27.00 20.65 -2.66
N CYS A 230 26.92 21.29 -1.49
CA CYS A 230 26.57 20.68 -0.20
C CYS A 230 25.69 21.61 0.65
N TRP A 231 24.54 22.03 0.12
CA TRP A 231 23.61 23.00 0.74
C TRP A 231 23.12 22.75 2.19
N LEU A 232 23.47 21.62 2.83
CA LEU A 232 23.15 21.29 4.23
C LEU A 232 24.43 21.04 5.06
N THR A 233 25.62 21.25 4.51
CA THR A 233 26.90 20.92 5.14
C THR A 233 27.97 21.92 4.71
N PRO A 234 28.42 22.80 5.64
CA PRO A 234 29.25 23.94 5.28
C PRO A 234 30.53 23.56 4.52
N ASN A 235 30.68 24.07 3.31
CA ASN A 235 31.80 23.74 2.43
C ASN A 235 32.17 24.91 1.50
N VAL A 236 32.59 26.01 2.11
CA VAL A 236 33.03 27.25 1.44
C VAL A 236 34.03 27.05 0.28
N ASP A 237 34.81 25.96 0.26
CA ASP A 237 35.75 25.66 -0.82
C ASP A 237 35.11 25.02 -2.06
N GLN A 238 33.85 24.56 -1.97
CA GLN A 238 33.04 23.92 -3.01
C GLN A 238 33.79 22.81 -3.75
N LYS A 239 34.68 22.12 -3.05
CA LYS A 239 35.50 21.08 -3.66
C LYS A 239 34.60 19.92 -4.10
N ASN A 240 34.82 19.42 -5.32
CA ASN A 240 34.10 18.28 -5.88
C ASN A 240 35.06 17.49 -6.79
N SER A 241 35.50 16.34 -6.31
CA SER A 241 36.62 15.56 -6.83
C SER A 241 36.23 14.71 -8.04
N ASP A 242 35.02 14.18 -8.07
CA ASP A 242 34.49 13.29 -9.11
C ASP A 242 33.52 13.99 -10.09
N LYS A 243 33.10 15.21 -9.74
CA LYS A 243 32.23 16.13 -10.49
C LYS A 243 30.79 15.63 -10.62
N ASP A 244 30.31 14.91 -9.62
CA ASP A 244 28.89 14.58 -9.51
C ASP A 244 28.09 15.79 -8.95
N ALA A 245 26.86 15.57 -8.46
CA ALA A 245 26.03 16.65 -7.92
C ALA A 245 26.43 17.12 -6.51
N HIS A 246 27.21 16.33 -5.77
CA HIS A 246 27.53 16.54 -4.36
C HIS A 246 28.99 16.98 -4.21
N GLY A 247 29.25 17.89 -3.28
CA GLY A 247 30.61 18.30 -2.95
C GLY A 247 31.31 17.27 -2.05
N ASP A 248 32.64 17.30 -2.02
CA ASP A 248 33.49 16.43 -1.20
C ASP A 248 33.11 16.41 0.29
N ALA A 249 32.45 17.46 0.80
CA ALA A 249 32.06 17.59 2.19
C ALA A 249 30.83 16.76 2.58
N CYS A 250 29.97 16.44 1.60
CA CYS A 250 28.71 15.73 1.77
C CYS A 250 28.57 14.52 0.85
N ASP A 251 29.62 14.18 0.10
CA ASP A 251 29.67 13.04 -0.81
C ASP A 251 30.18 11.77 -0.10
N ASN A 252 29.34 10.75 0.00
CA ASN A 252 29.68 9.45 0.59
C ASN A 252 30.52 8.55 -0.34
N CYS A 253 30.82 8.99 -1.57
CA CYS A 253 31.73 8.34 -2.51
C CYS A 253 32.62 9.33 -3.28
N LEU A 254 33.47 10.06 -2.55
CA LEU A 254 34.42 11.10 -3.00
C LEU A 254 35.08 10.99 -4.40
N HIS A 255 35.23 9.78 -4.95
CA HIS A 255 35.93 9.52 -6.22
C HIS A 255 35.09 8.76 -7.25
N VAL A 256 33.81 8.53 -6.98
CA VAL A 256 32.90 7.72 -7.80
C VAL A 256 31.57 8.44 -7.93
N ASN A 257 31.24 8.83 -9.16
CA ASN A 257 30.02 9.57 -9.46
C ASN A 257 28.76 8.80 -9.04
N ASN A 258 28.10 9.25 -7.97
CA ASN A 258 26.90 8.64 -7.39
C ASN A 258 25.87 9.70 -6.96
N PRO A 259 25.18 10.36 -7.92
CA PRO A 259 24.28 11.47 -7.63
C PRO A 259 23.04 11.11 -6.81
N ASP A 260 22.76 9.83 -6.53
CA ASP A 260 21.67 9.41 -5.65
C ASP A 260 22.12 9.20 -4.19
N GLN A 261 23.44 9.26 -3.92
CA GLN A 261 24.05 9.14 -2.59
C GLN A 261 23.48 7.96 -1.77
N ARG A 262 23.10 6.86 -2.45
CA ARG A 262 22.52 5.72 -1.75
C ARG A 262 23.58 5.09 -0.84
N ASP A 263 23.16 4.79 0.37
CA ASP A 263 23.93 4.11 1.40
C ASP A 263 22.94 3.14 2.10
N THR A 264 23.01 1.87 1.70
CA THR A 264 22.02 0.84 2.05
C THR A 264 22.12 0.42 3.52
N ASP A 265 23.32 0.38 4.09
CA ASP A 265 23.55 -0.02 5.50
C ASP A 265 23.81 1.16 6.46
N GLN A 266 23.94 2.38 5.93
CA GLN A 266 24.15 3.63 6.66
C GLN A 266 25.48 3.68 7.41
N ASP A 267 26.54 3.08 6.86
CA ASP A 267 27.88 3.16 7.45
C ASP A 267 28.67 4.42 7.03
N GLY A 268 28.12 5.21 6.10
CA GLY A 268 28.69 6.44 5.57
C GLY A 268 29.53 6.24 4.30
N LEU A 269 29.64 5.03 3.76
CA LEU A 269 30.21 4.72 2.46
C LEU A 269 29.06 4.42 1.47
N GLY A 270 28.99 5.14 0.36
CA GLY A 270 27.89 4.94 -0.58
C GLY A 270 27.97 3.60 -1.34
N ASP A 271 26.81 3.11 -1.78
CA ASP A 271 26.65 1.83 -2.50
C ASP A 271 27.60 1.68 -3.71
N GLU A 272 27.91 2.78 -4.41
CA GLU A 272 28.76 2.77 -5.61
C GLU A 272 30.26 2.58 -5.30
N CYS A 273 30.69 2.85 -4.07
CA CYS A 273 32.07 2.72 -3.61
C CYS A 273 32.25 1.72 -2.46
N ASP A 274 31.17 1.10 -2.00
CA ASP A 274 31.18 0.03 -1.00
C ASP A 274 31.16 -1.37 -1.65
N ASP A 275 32.00 -2.25 -1.10
CA ASP A 275 32.20 -3.64 -1.53
C ASP A 275 31.20 -4.61 -0.87
N ASP A 276 30.44 -4.16 0.14
CA ASP A 276 29.52 -4.93 0.98
C ASP A 276 28.33 -4.05 1.45
N ILE A 277 27.45 -3.66 0.51
CA ILE A 277 26.48 -2.57 0.70
C ILE A 277 25.37 -2.86 1.73
N ASP A 278 25.27 -4.08 2.23
CA ASP A 278 24.35 -4.42 3.32
C ASP A 278 25.06 -4.87 4.61
N ASN A 279 26.40 -4.91 4.59
CA ASN A 279 27.28 -5.15 5.73
C ASN A 279 26.96 -6.44 6.50
N ASP A 280 26.57 -7.46 5.74
CA ASP A 280 26.39 -8.80 6.26
C ASP A 280 27.75 -9.56 6.34
N GLY A 281 28.80 -9.02 5.72
CA GLY A 281 30.14 -9.60 5.69
C GLY A 281 30.41 -10.48 4.47
N VAL A 282 29.52 -10.53 3.49
CA VAL A 282 29.66 -11.17 2.19
C VAL A 282 29.75 -10.07 1.12
N LYS A 283 30.87 -10.00 0.42
CA LYS A 283 31.05 -8.99 -0.64
C LYS A 283 29.94 -9.07 -1.69
N ASN A 284 29.52 -7.92 -2.23
CA ASN A 284 28.48 -7.78 -3.27
C ASN A 284 28.60 -8.79 -4.43
N ILE A 285 29.83 -9.09 -4.87
CA ILE A 285 30.11 -10.00 -5.98
C ILE A 285 29.93 -11.50 -5.64
N LEU A 286 29.85 -11.83 -4.35
CA LEU A 286 29.68 -13.17 -3.81
C LEU A 286 28.32 -13.35 -3.11
N ASP A 287 27.56 -12.27 -2.98
CA ASP A 287 26.31 -12.21 -2.25
C ASP A 287 25.11 -12.52 -3.17
N ASN A 288 24.26 -13.45 -2.75
CA ASN A 288 23.02 -13.80 -3.45
C ASN A 288 21.83 -12.89 -3.07
N CYS A 289 21.98 -11.98 -2.11
CA CYS A 289 21.08 -10.89 -1.78
C CYS A 289 21.82 -9.59 -1.46
N PRO A 290 22.50 -8.94 -2.44
CA PRO A 290 23.41 -7.82 -2.20
C PRO A 290 22.85 -6.56 -1.53
N LYS A 291 21.57 -6.50 -1.13
CA LYS A 291 20.92 -5.30 -0.55
C LYS A 291 20.18 -5.62 0.74
N LEU A 292 20.24 -6.86 1.20
CA LEU A 292 19.47 -7.32 2.34
C LEU A 292 20.29 -8.33 3.13
N PRO A 293 20.67 -7.99 4.38
CA PRO A 293 21.66 -8.77 5.10
C PRO A 293 21.24 -10.24 5.28
N ASN A 294 22.04 -11.16 4.75
CA ASN A 294 21.77 -12.60 4.78
C ASN A 294 23.07 -13.42 4.87
N ARG A 295 23.79 -13.27 5.98
CA ARG A 295 25.10 -13.90 6.24
C ARG A 295 25.18 -15.41 5.98
N ASP A 296 24.05 -16.10 6.04
CA ASP A 296 23.95 -17.54 5.84
C ASP A 296 23.82 -17.95 4.36
N GLN A 297 23.52 -17.00 3.47
CA GLN A 297 23.49 -17.15 2.01
C GLN A 297 22.63 -18.34 1.57
N VAL A 298 21.52 -18.58 2.28
CA VAL A 298 20.59 -19.66 1.96
C VAL A 298 19.90 -19.36 0.63
N ASP A 299 19.87 -20.38 -0.24
CA ASP A 299 19.22 -20.37 -1.56
C ASP A 299 18.57 -21.75 -1.75
N THR A 300 17.30 -21.85 -1.39
CA THR A 300 16.56 -23.11 -1.26
C THR A 300 16.29 -23.78 -2.61
N ASP A 301 16.03 -22.99 -3.66
CA ASP A 301 15.68 -23.50 -4.98
C ASP A 301 16.82 -23.41 -6.01
N SER A 302 17.95 -22.84 -5.60
CA SER A 302 19.21 -22.74 -6.36
C SER A 302 19.08 -21.94 -7.64
N ASP A 303 18.27 -20.88 -7.62
CA ASP A 303 18.07 -20.00 -8.76
C ASP A 303 19.11 -18.84 -8.82
N GLY A 304 19.93 -18.70 -7.77
CA GLY A 304 20.97 -17.69 -7.63
C GLY A 304 20.55 -16.43 -6.87
N VAL A 305 19.31 -16.36 -6.39
CA VAL A 305 18.77 -15.32 -5.51
C VAL A 305 18.53 -15.93 -4.13
N GLY A 306 19.05 -15.31 -3.08
CA GLY A 306 18.91 -15.86 -1.72
C GLY A 306 17.48 -15.77 -1.19
N ASP A 307 17.12 -16.69 -0.28
CA ASP A 307 15.79 -16.78 0.34
C ASP A 307 15.34 -15.46 0.99
N ALA A 308 16.30 -14.64 1.44
CA ALA A 308 16.02 -13.36 2.09
C ALA A 308 15.41 -12.34 1.12
N CYS A 309 15.82 -12.34 -0.14
CA CYS A 309 15.44 -11.38 -1.17
C CYS A 309 14.69 -12.01 -2.36
N ASP A 310 14.44 -13.32 -2.33
CA ASP A 310 13.66 -14.01 -3.34
C ASP A 310 12.14 -13.83 -3.14
N SER A 311 11.47 -13.38 -4.19
CA SER A 311 10.01 -13.28 -4.25
C SER A 311 9.30 -14.64 -4.32
N CYS A 312 9.99 -15.73 -4.71
CA CYS A 312 9.46 -17.09 -4.73
C CYS A 312 10.46 -18.15 -4.19
N PRO A 313 10.80 -18.18 -2.88
CA PRO A 313 11.88 -19.00 -2.28
C PRO A 313 11.87 -20.52 -2.52
N ASP A 314 10.79 -21.06 -3.07
CA ASP A 314 10.62 -22.49 -3.34
C ASP A 314 10.57 -22.81 -4.86
N VAL A 315 10.61 -21.81 -5.75
CA VAL A 315 10.33 -21.97 -7.19
C VAL A 315 11.26 -21.09 -8.05
N PRO A 316 12.20 -21.70 -8.82
CA PRO A 316 13.25 -20.92 -9.47
C PRO A 316 12.74 -19.80 -10.36
N ASN A 317 13.12 -18.57 -10.03
CA ASN A 317 12.76 -17.33 -10.70
C ASN A 317 13.93 -16.32 -10.71
N PRO A 318 15.08 -16.64 -11.36
CA PRO A 318 16.31 -15.84 -11.25
C PRO A 318 16.16 -14.36 -11.66
N SER A 319 15.13 -14.04 -12.43
CA SER A 319 14.86 -12.69 -12.93
C SER A 319 13.98 -11.84 -12.00
N GLN A 320 13.43 -12.42 -10.93
CA GLN A 320 12.59 -11.73 -9.92
C GLN A 320 11.45 -10.88 -10.53
N VAL A 321 10.94 -11.28 -11.70
CA VAL A 321 9.93 -10.50 -12.43
C VAL A 321 8.56 -10.69 -11.79
N GLU A 322 8.10 -9.67 -11.09
CA GLU A 322 6.72 -9.58 -10.66
C GLU A 322 5.78 -9.22 -11.83
N ARG A 323 5.00 -10.19 -12.30
CA ARG A 323 4.01 -9.98 -13.39
C ARG A 323 2.85 -9.04 -13.05
N ASN A 324 2.77 -8.50 -11.82
CA ASN A 324 1.59 -7.79 -11.32
C ASN A 324 1.85 -6.38 -10.76
N HIS A 325 3.06 -5.82 -10.90
CA HIS A 325 3.26 -4.39 -10.68
C HIS A 325 2.68 -3.63 -11.88
N SER A 326 1.37 -3.37 -11.88
CA SER A 326 0.70 -2.57 -12.91
C SER A 326 1.29 -1.16 -12.96
N PRO A 327 1.97 -0.76 -14.06
CA PRO A 327 2.08 0.64 -14.39
C PRO A 327 0.73 1.08 -14.96
N GLN A 328 0.29 2.27 -14.56
CA GLN A 328 -0.87 2.92 -15.14
C GLN A 328 -0.72 3.07 -16.65
N ILE A 329 -1.77 2.65 -17.37
CA ILE A 329 -2.29 3.24 -18.62
C ILE A 329 -1.29 3.33 -19.80
N LEU A 330 -1.45 2.38 -20.73
CA LEU A 330 -1.54 2.74 -22.15
C LEU A 330 -2.78 2.05 -22.74
N LEU A 331 -3.95 2.65 -22.49
CA LEU A 331 -5.11 2.42 -23.33
C LEU A 331 -4.80 3.05 -24.70
N LEU A 332 -4.30 2.24 -25.63
CA LEU A 332 -4.45 2.49 -27.06
C LEU A 332 -5.48 1.50 -27.60
N LEU A 333 -6.77 1.84 -27.41
CA LEU A 333 -7.88 1.49 -28.29
C LEU A 333 -8.90 2.64 -28.25
#